data_AF-N8W9B1-F1
#
_entry.id   AF-N8W9B1-F1
#
_cell.length_a   1.000
_cell.length_b   1.000
_cell.length_c   1.000
_cell.angle_alpha   90.00
_cell.angle_beta   90.00
_cell.angle_gamma   90.00
#
_symmetry.space_group_name_H-M   'P 1'
#
loop_
_entity.id
_entity.type
_entity.pdbx_description
1 polymer ?
#
loop_
_entity_poly.entity_id
_entity_poly.type
_entity_poly.pdbx_seq_one_letter_code
_entity_poly.pdbx_strand_id
1 'polypeptide(L)'
;MIDKNMPQLNLDFEKTDTKPNEFIVFFDNDINVIESLKLPNIIKFQRADKFDSKFIQSSSDLWSFNYSGKKIQLNFSHFSKFEKKLAKFFLANYIQVNTPSSLDAKLQAFSYAIVLPKLLHV
;
A
#
# COMPACT_ATOMS: atom_id res chain seq x y z
N MET A 1 12.62 -15.56 -20.66
CA MET A 1 11.51 -14.97 -21.43
C MET A 1 10.68 -14.19 -20.44
N ILE A 2 10.53 -12.87 -20.63
CA ILE A 2 9.74 -12.01 -19.73
C ILE A 2 8.31 -12.02 -20.27
N ASP A 3 7.35 -12.45 -19.46
CA ASP A 3 5.93 -12.47 -19.84
C ASP A 3 5.45 -11.05 -20.19
N LYS A 4 5.12 -10.87 -21.48
CA LYS A 4 4.65 -9.60 -22.08
C LYS A 4 3.25 -9.16 -21.62
N ASN A 5 2.59 -9.91 -20.73
CA ASN A 5 1.19 -9.72 -20.35
C ASN A 5 1.01 -9.28 -18.89
N MET A 6 2.07 -8.84 -18.20
CA MET A 6 1.89 -8.25 -16.88
C MET A 6 1.26 -6.86 -17.05
N PRO A 7 0.07 -6.58 -16.47
CA PRO A 7 -0.47 -5.23 -16.50
C PRO A 7 0.54 -4.29 -15.85
N GLN A 8 1.01 -3.31 -16.61
CA GLN A 8 1.92 -2.28 -16.11
C GLN A 8 1.09 -1.06 -15.71
N LEU A 9 1.42 -0.45 -14.55
CA LEU A 9 0.91 0.87 -14.22
C LEU A 9 1.40 1.84 -15.30
N ASN A 10 0.48 2.54 -15.96
CA ASN A 10 0.82 3.59 -16.90
C ASN A 10 0.78 4.91 -16.13
N LEU A 11 1.90 5.23 -15.48
CA LEU A 11 2.08 6.47 -14.73
C LEU A 11 2.33 7.63 -15.70
N ASP A 12 1.32 7.98 -16.49
CA ASP A 12 1.41 9.08 -17.45
C ASP A 12 1.04 10.39 -16.75
N PHE A 13 2.06 11.01 -16.15
CA PHE A 13 1.92 12.24 -15.36
C PHE A 13 1.55 13.48 -16.20
N GLU A 14 1.52 13.37 -17.54
CA GLU A 14 1.19 14.47 -18.45
C GLU A 14 -0.29 14.50 -18.87
N LYS A 15 -1.08 13.46 -18.55
CA LYS A 15 -2.53 13.46 -18.81
C LYS A 15 -3.27 14.34 -17.81
N THR A 16 -3.50 15.58 -18.21
CA THR A 16 -4.45 16.47 -17.53
C THR A 16 -5.85 16.21 -18.10
N ASP A 17 -6.72 15.57 -17.32
CA ASP A 17 -8.16 15.55 -17.65
C ASP A 17 -8.70 16.98 -17.58
N THR A 18 -9.55 17.34 -18.53
CA THR A 18 -10.09 18.70 -18.77
C THR A 18 -11.04 19.24 -17.68
N LYS A 19 -10.94 18.75 -16.43
CA LYS A 19 -11.63 19.31 -15.27
C LYS A 19 -10.61 20.09 -14.43
N PRO A 20 -10.73 21.42 -14.29
CA PRO A 20 -9.86 22.17 -13.39
C PRO A 20 -10.19 21.74 -11.96
N ASN A 21 -9.17 21.28 -11.22
CA ASN A 21 -9.15 20.97 -9.77
C ASN A 21 -9.31 19.51 -9.28
N GLU A 22 -9.14 18.47 -10.10
CA GLU A 22 -9.04 17.11 -9.55
C GLU A 22 -7.68 16.48 -9.92
N PHE A 23 -6.75 16.42 -8.96
CA PHE A 23 -5.49 15.70 -9.15
C PHE A 23 -5.77 14.20 -9.14
N ILE A 24 -5.84 13.61 -10.34
CA ILE A 24 -6.11 12.19 -10.54
C ILE A 24 -4.79 11.41 -10.41
N VAL A 25 -4.71 10.53 -9.41
CA VAL A 25 -3.54 9.65 -9.21
C VAL A 25 -3.68 8.32 -9.93
N PHE A 26 -4.91 7.83 -10.08
CA PHE A 26 -5.19 6.54 -10.68
C PHE A 26 -6.20 6.73 -11.79
N PHE A 27 -5.82 6.36 -13.01
CA PHE A 27 -6.73 6.30 -14.14
C PHE A 27 -7.48 4.96 -14.15
N ASP A 28 -8.49 4.82 -15.02
CA ASP A 28 -9.35 3.62 -15.07
C ASP A 28 -8.56 2.32 -15.20
N ASN A 29 -7.47 2.31 -15.98
CA ASN A 29 -6.64 1.12 -16.11
C ASN A 29 -5.91 0.78 -14.80
N ASP A 30 -5.43 1.77 -14.06
CA ASP A 30 -4.80 1.56 -12.76
C ASP A 30 -5.81 1.01 -11.75
N ILE A 31 -7.04 1.52 -11.77
CA ILE A 31 -8.14 1.02 -10.93
C ILE A 31 -8.38 -0.46 -11.20
N ASN A 32 -8.50 -0.87 -12.47
CA ASN A 32 -8.70 -2.27 -12.82
C ASN A 32 -7.56 -3.17 -12.30
N VAL A 33 -6.32 -2.70 -12.42
CA VAL A 33 -5.14 -3.41 -11.88
C VAL A 33 -5.21 -3.50 -10.37
N ILE A 34 -5.46 -2.39 -9.66
CA ILE A 34 -5.56 -2.34 -8.19
C ILE A 34 -6.69 -3.26 -7.70
N GLU A 35 -7.82 -3.29 -8.40
CA GLU A 35 -8.94 -4.17 -8.06
C GLU A 35 -8.61 -5.65 -8.25
N SER A 36 -7.76 -6.00 -9.21
CA SER A 36 -7.29 -7.37 -9.40
C SER A 36 -6.31 -7.87 -8.33
N LEU A 37 -5.68 -6.95 -7.57
CA LEU A 37 -4.70 -7.30 -6.54
C LEU A 37 -5.32 -8.15 -5.44
N LYS A 38 -4.68 -9.29 -5.15
CA LYS A 38 -5.10 -10.23 -4.11
C LYS A 38 -4.35 -9.92 -2.82
N LEU A 39 -5.10 -9.54 -1.78
CA LEU A 39 -4.59 -9.38 -0.43
C LEU A 39 -5.11 -10.54 0.44
N PRO A 40 -4.23 -11.36 1.03
CA PRO A 40 -4.68 -12.44 1.91
C PRO A 40 -5.24 -11.85 3.22
N ASN A 41 -6.29 -12.46 3.77
CA ASN A 41 -6.91 -12.02 5.04
C ASN A 41 -5.93 -12.07 6.23
N ILE A 42 -4.92 -12.94 6.14
CA ILE A 42 -3.86 -13.09 7.14
C ILE A 42 -2.52 -12.96 6.43
N ILE A 43 -1.69 -12.03 6.88
CA ILE A 43 -0.31 -11.87 6.40
C ILE A 43 0.61 -12.39 7.51
N LYS A 44 1.32 -13.49 7.24
CA LYS A 44 2.25 -14.10 8.21
C LYS A 44 3.60 -13.41 8.19
N PHE A 45 4.22 -13.27 9.35
CA PHE A 45 5.57 -12.75 9.50
C PHE A 45 6.55 -13.92 9.54
N GLN A 46 7.22 -14.20 8.43
CA GLN A 46 8.12 -15.36 8.35
C GLN A 46 9.35 -15.24 9.25
N ARG A 47 9.75 -14.01 9.59
CA ARG A 47 10.96 -13.69 10.36
C ARG A 47 10.69 -13.26 11.81
N ALA A 48 9.50 -13.54 12.34
CA ALA A 48 9.09 -13.11 13.68
C ALA A 48 9.66 -14.01 14.79
N ASP A 49 10.29 -13.41 15.80
CA ASP A 49 10.84 -14.11 16.97
C ASP A 49 9.74 -14.48 17.99
N LYS A 50 10.01 -15.34 18.96
CA LYS A 50 9.07 -15.97 19.91
C LYS A 50 8.07 -15.00 20.53
N PHE A 51 8.49 -13.77 20.85
CA PHE A 51 7.66 -12.77 21.53
C PHE A 51 6.97 -11.78 20.56
N ASP A 52 7.27 -11.88 19.28
CA ASP A 52 6.65 -11.05 18.26
C ASP A 52 5.29 -11.62 17.85
N SER A 53 4.41 -10.72 17.39
CA SER A 53 3.22 -11.12 16.64
C SER A 53 3.64 -11.96 15.42
N LYS A 54 2.88 -13.01 15.13
CA LYS A 54 3.19 -13.94 14.03
C LYS A 54 2.47 -13.60 12.73
N PHE A 55 1.45 -12.75 12.81
CA PHE A 55 0.65 -12.35 11.69
C PHE A 55 -0.09 -11.04 11.97
N ILE A 56 -0.68 -10.48 10.91
CA ILE A 56 -1.66 -9.40 10.95
C ILE A 56 -2.93 -9.82 10.22
N GLN A 57 -4.08 -9.37 10.71
CA GLN A 57 -5.35 -9.45 10.00
C GLN A 57 -5.46 -8.24 9.05
N SER A 58 -5.52 -8.52 7.75
CA SER A 58 -5.35 -7.48 6.73
C SER A 58 -6.64 -6.68 6.43
N SER A 59 -7.80 -7.24 6.79
CA SER A 59 -9.12 -6.65 6.55
C SER A 59 -9.33 -5.33 7.30
N SER A 60 -8.79 -5.22 8.51
CA SER A 60 -8.88 -4.02 9.34
C SER A 60 -8.13 -2.83 8.73
N ASP A 61 -8.68 -1.62 8.89
CA ASP A 61 -7.99 -0.36 8.57
C ASP A 61 -6.93 0.04 9.60
N LEU A 62 -6.89 -0.65 10.73
CA LEU A 62 -5.81 -0.56 11.71
C LEU A 62 -5.09 -1.89 11.78
N TRP A 63 -3.84 -1.93 11.34
CA TRP A 63 -2.96 -3.06 11.60
C TRP A 63 -2.18 -2.77 12.88
N SER A 64 -2.36 -3.63 13.89
CA SER A 64 -1.65 -3.55 15.16
C SER A 64 -0.92 -4.85 15.42
N PHE A 65 0.38 -4.77 15.69
CA PHE A 65 1.22 -5.94 15.96
C PHE A 65 2.41 -5.57 16.84
N ASN A 66 2.99 -6.55 17.53
CA ASN A 66 4.22 -6.39 18.29
C ASN A 66 5.39 -6.95 17.47
N TYR A 67 6.48 -6.21 17.41
CA TYR A 67 7.72 -6.67 16.78
C TYR A 67 8.94 -6.04 17.45
N SER A 68 9.95 -6.86 17.78
CA SER A 68 11.19 -6.43 18.46
C SER A 68 10.93 -5.61 19.72
N GLY A 69 9.97 -6.05 20.54
CA GLY A 69 9.61 -5.39 21.80
C GLY A 69 8.80 -4.09 21.66
N LYS A 70 8.40 -3.70 20.44
CA LYS A 70 7.59 -2.50 20.20
C LYS A 70 6.21 -2.87 19.67
N LYS A 71 5.19 -2.14 20.14
CA LYS A 71 3.86 -2.15 19.53
C LYS A 71 3.85 -1.19 18.35
N ILE A 72 3.52 -1.69 17.17
CA ILE A 72 3.43 -0.92 15.93
C ILE A 72 1.96 -0.85 15.51
N GLN A 73 1.54 0.33 15.07
CA GLN A 73 0.19 0.59 14.59
C GLN A 73 0.25 1.33 13.25
N LEU A 74 -0.35 0.73 12.23
CA LEU A 74 -0.47 1.31 10.88
C LEU A 74 -1.95 1.61 10.62
N ASN A 75 -2.26 2.89 10.43
CA ASN A 75 -3.62 3.36 10.22
C ASN A 75 -3.81 3.74 8.74
N PHE A 76 -4.75 3.06 8.08
CA PHE A 76 -5.07 3.27 6.67
C PHE A 76 -6.36 4.09 6.45
N SER A 77 -7.00 4.59 7.50
CA SER A 77 -8.30 5.29 7.41
C SER A 77 -8.24 6.60 6.62
N HIS A 78 -7.06 7.20 6.48
CA HIS A 78 -6.86 8.43 5.71
C HIS A 78 -6.74 8.20 4.19
N PHE A 79 -6.64 6.94 3.75
CA PHE A 79 -6.58 6.59 2.33
C PHE A 79 -7.96 6.28 1.76
N SER A 80 -8.18 6.67 0.51
CA SER A 80 -9.31 6.22 -0.30
C SER A 80 -9.26 4.69 -0.54
N LYS A 81 -10.35 4.12 -1.07
CA LYS A 81 -10.49 2.68 -1.34
C LYS A 81 -9.28 2.10 -2.09
N PHE A 82 -8.85 2.75 -3.17
CA PHE A 82 -7.80 2.23 -4.05
C PHE A 82 -6.40 2.45 -3.48
N GLU A 83 -6.13 3.62 -2.92
CA GLU A 83 -4.87 3.92 -2.22
C GLU A 83 -4.63 2.93 -1.08
N LYS A 84 -5.66 2.67 -0.28
CA LYS A 84 -5.65 1.72 0.82
C LYS A 84 -5.33 0.31 0.35
N LYS A 85 -6.00 -0.14 -0.72
CA LYS A 85 -5.78 -1.48 -1.28
C LYS A 85 -4.35 -1.64 -1.78
N LEU A 86 -3.84 -0.64 -2.51
CA LEU A 86 -2.47 -0.64 -3.04
C LEU A 86 -1.43 -0.58 -1.91
N ALA A 87 -1.61 0.28 -0.91
CA ALA A 87 -0.73 0.39 0.25
C ALA A 87 -0.64 -0.93 1.02
N LYS A 88 -1.80 -1.54 1.33
CA LYS A 88 -1.86 -2.83 2.03
C LYS A 88 -1.20 -3.94 1.21
N PHE A 89 -1.42 -3.97 -0.11
CA PHE A 89 -0.78 -4.95 -1.00
C PHE A 89 0.74 -4.79 -1.01
N PHE A 90 1.24 -3.57 -1.15
CA PHE A 90 2.67 -3.27 -1.14
C PHE A 90 3.34 -3.74 0.16
N LEU A 91 2.77 -3.36 1.31
CA LEU A 91 3.31 -3.77 2.61
C LEU A 91 3.23 -5.28 2.82
N ALA A 92 2.13 -5.93 2.41
CA ALA A 92 1.98 -7.38 2.54
C ALA A 92 3.08 -8.14 1.79
N ASN A 93 3.38 -7.72 0.55
CA ASN A 93 4.45 -8.30 -0.25
C ASN A 93 5.84 -8.00 0.34
N TYR A 94 6.07 -6.77 0.80
CA TYR A 94 7.33 -6.40 1.44
C TYR A 94 7.66 -7.33 2.62
N ILE A 95 6.68 -7.61 3.48
CA ILE A 95 6.82 -8.46 4.67
C ILE A 95 7.11 -9.93 4.32
N GLN A 96 6.75 -10.41 3.12
CA GLN A 96 7.02 -11.80 2.76
C GLN A 96 8.52 -12.09 2.64
N VAL A 97 9.32 -11.09 2.26
CA VAL A 97 10.76 -11.25 2.04
C VAL A 97 11.62 -10.40 2.98
N ASN A 98 10.99 -9.55 3.81
CA ASN A 98 11.67 -8.68 4.79
C ASN A 98 11.05 -8.80 6.18
N THR A 99 11.75 -8.25 7.17
CA THR A 99 11.17 -8.06 8.51
C THR A 99 10.07 -7.00 8.48
N PRO A 100 9.00 -7.11 9.29
CA PRO A 100 7.97 -6.08 9.42
C PRO A 100 8.45 -4.83 10.20
N SER A 101 9.76 -4.69 10.39
CA SER A 101 10.37 -3.48 10.94
C SER A 101 10.19 -2.30 9.99
N SER A 102 9.93 -1.12 10.56
CA SER A 102 9.83 0.15 9.82
C SER A 102 8.73 0.20 8.76
N LEU A 103 7.66 -0.60 8.91
CA LEU A 103 6.51 -0.53 8.00
C LEU A 103 5.78 0.81 8.07
N ASP A 104 5.86 1.51 9.20
CA ASP A 104 5.39 2.87 9.40
C ASP A 104 6.11 3.85 8.47
N ALA A 105 7.44 3.80 8.42
CA ALA A 105 8.24 4.62 7.51
C ALA A 105 7.92 4.32 6.04
N LYS A 106 7.62 3.05 5.71
CA LYS A 106 7.21 2.67 4.35
C LYS A 106 5.83 3.15 3.98
N LEU A 107 4.89 3.11 4.93
CA LEU A 107 3.57 3.67 4.74
C LEU A 107 3.64 5.20 4.57
N GLN A 108 4.51 5.87 5.33
CA GLN A 108 4.77 7.30 5.18
C GLN A 108 5.36 7.62 3.79
N ALA A 109 6.35 6.86 3.33
CA ALA A 109 6.92 7.04 1.99
C ALA A 109 5.87 6.82 0.89
N PHE A 110 5.02 5.80 1.02
CA PHE A 110 3.88 5.58 0.13
C PHE A 110 2.91 6.77 0.15
N SER A 111 2.54 7.24 1.33
CA SER A 111 1.65 8.40 1.49
C SER A 111 2.27 9.64 0.84
N TYR A 112 3.56 9.89 1.02
CA TYR A 112 4.26 10.98 0.37
C TYR A 112 4.22 10.87 -1.17
N ALA A 113 4.45 9.68 -1.73
CA ALA A 113 4.45 9.48 -3.18
C ALA A 113 3.06 9.66 -3.84
N ILE A 114 1.98 9.37 -3.11
CA ILE A 114 0.61 9.29 -3.65
C ILE A 114 -0.26 10.48 -3.22
N VAL A 115 -0.06 11.00 -2.01
CA VAL A 115 -0.90 12.02 -1.37
C VAL A 115 -0.27 13.41 -1.45
N LEU A 116 1.06 13.54 -1.37
CA LEU A 116 1.70 14.87 -1.49
C LEU A 116 1.41 15.55 -2.85
N PRO A 117 1.41 14.83 -3.98
CA PRO A 117 1.04 15.44 -5.26
C PRO A 117 -0.37 16.05 -5.23
N LYS A 118 -1.32 15.49 -4.46
CA LYS A 118 -2.66 16.07 -4.28
C LYS A 118 -2.67 17.38 -3.50
N LEU A 119 -1.73 17.55 -2.55
CA LEU A 119 -1.65 18.72 -1.67
C LEU A 119 -0.87 19.89 -2.29
N LEU A 120 0.02 19.61 -3.25
CA LEU A 120 0.82 20.64 -3.93
C LEU A 120 0.09 21.33 -5.10
N HIS A 121 -1.11 20.86 -5.45
CA HIS A 121 -1.98 21.44 -6.48
C HIS A 121 -3.21 22.16 -5.92
N VAL A 122 -3.12 22.64 -4.67
CA VAL A 122 -4.10 23.58 -4.07
C VAL A 122 -3.64 25.02 -4.29
#